data_AF-A0A3D9QVP0-F1
#
_entry.id   AF-A0A3D9QVP0-F1
#
_cell.length_a   1.000
_cell.length_b   1.000
_cell.length_c   1.000
_cell.angle_alpha   90.00
_cell.angle_beta   90.00
_cell.angle_gamma   90.00
#
_symmetry.space_group_name_H-M   'P 1'
#
loop_
_entity.id
_entity.type
_entity.pdbx_description
1 polymer ?
#
loop_
_entity_poly.entity_id
_entity_poly.type
_entity_poly.pdbx_seq_one_letter_code
_entity_poly.pdbx_strand_id
1 'polypeptide(L)'
;MRALVEIRQMIESDIQLVFDGLSGHDVSKPLDYIERCSRENLSSERTTFVALYNEQFVGWGHLVYRPEYAFFLENGIPEIQNLDVIPTYRKRGIGSQLIDAIEKFAFETYDVIGIGFGLYADYGTAQRLYIKRGYIPDGRGGMYNNLPVVPGGHVRADDDLALFLTKEKLQQGHASREDSMRNVVKDIVLGIPVTKSGDFEKYEKAIDWYEKVLGFNLIWKMGIASLKLANGQEILLFGEEEDENSIRFTGDIKRNPHYSIQFATDNIEQLQADLIRSGVTVGDIQDIGGPDRVMMFNDPYGNRFWACQEK
;
A
#
# COMPACT_ATOMS: atom_id res chain seq x y z
N MET A 1 -6.92 9.68 24.80
CA MET A 1 -6.34 10.42 23.67
C MET A 1 -4.95 9.87 23.41
N ARG A 2 -4.64 9.37 22.20
CA ARG A 2 -3.24 9.10 21.84
C ARG A 2 -2.56 10.46 21.69
N ALA A 3 -1.48 10.72 22.41
CA ALA A 3 -0.69 11.93 22.21
C ALA A 3 -0.18 11.98 20.76
N LEU A 4 -0.20 13.18 20.18
CA LEU A 4 0.17 13.43 18.79
C LEU A 4 1.69 13.35 18.65
N VAL A 5 2.18 12.78 17.55
CA VAL A 5 3.60 12.84 17.17
C VAL A 5 3.77 14.07 16.28
N GLU A 6 4.71 14.94 16.63
CA GLU A 6 5.09 16.08 15.81
C GLU A 6 6.21 15.65 14.86
N ILE A 7 6.05 15.95 13.56
CA ILE A 7 7.12 15.80 12.56
C ILE A 7 7.48 17.17 12.04
N ARG A 8 8.77 17.53 12.11
CA ARG A 8 9.28 18.81 11.58
C ARG A 8 10.71 18.66 11.07
N GLN A 9 11.17 19.65 10.30
CA GLN A 9 12.58 19.72 9.93
C GLN A 9 13.46 19.92 11.17
N MET A 10 14.63 19.30 11.14
CA MET A 10 15.67 19.44 12.16
C MET A 10 16.25 20.86 12.13
N ILE A 11 16.45 21.44 13.31
CA ILE A 11 17.19 22.70 13.49
C ILE A 11 18.50 22.44 14.25
N GLU A 12 19.42 23.40 14.23
CA GLU A 12 20.75 23.26 14.87
C GLU A 12 20.66 22.93 16.36
N SER A 13 19.69 23.51 17.08
CA SER A 13 19.48 23.21 18.50
C SER A 13 19.00 21.78 18.80
N ASP A 14 18.60 21.01 17.78
CA ASP A 14 18.19 19.61 17.95
C ASP A 14 19.39 18.65 18.00
N ILE A 15 20.61 19.07 17.65
CA ILE A 15 21.77 18.15 17.54
C ILE A 15 21.93 17.29 18.79
N GLN A 16 21.96 17.93 19.97
CA GLN A 16 22.12 17.21 21.24
C GLN A 16 20.90 16.33 21.56
N LEU A 17 19.69 16.83 21.30
CA LEU A 17 18.45 16.08 21.49
C LEU A 17 18.41 14.79 20.65
N VAL A 18 18.84 14.87 19.39
CA VAL A 18 18.93 13.73 18.47
C VAL A 18 20.02 12.77 18.93
N PHE A 19 21.20 13.28 19.29
CA PHE A 19 22.30 12.45 19.79
C PHE A 19 21.92 11.67 21.04
N ASP A 20 21.34 12.35 22.03
CA ASP A 20 20.89 11.73 23.27
C ASP A 20 19.76 10.73 23.02
N GLY A 21 18.83 11.06 22.11
CA GLY A 21 17.71 10.20 21.77
C GLY A 21 18.08 8.95 20.97
N LEU A 22 19.14 8.98 20.15
CA LEU A 22 19.66 7.81 19.44
C LEU A 22 20.60 6.97 20.31
N SER A 23 21.22 7.58 21.33
CA SER A 23 22.21 6.94 22.19
C SER A 23 21.61 5.76 22.98
N GLY A 24 22.35 4.65 23.05
CA GLY A 24 21.91 3.45 23.76
C GLY A 24 20.91 2.57 22.99
N HIS A 25 20.65 2.88 21.72
CA HIS A 25 19.82 2.08 20.82
C HIS A 25 20.62 1.50 19.65
N ASP A 26 20.04 0.51 18.96
CA ASP A 26 20.57 -0.12 17.73
C ASP A 26 20.81 0.88 16.59
N VAL A 27 20.17 2.05 16.66
CA VAL A 27 20.24 3.15 15.70
C VAL A 27 21.22 4.26 16.09
N SER A 28 22.08 4.04 17.10
CA SER A 28 22.99 5.07 17.56
C SER A 28 23.89 5.58 16.43
N LYS A 29 24.11 6.90 16.40
CA LYS A 29 25.06 7.56 15.50
C LYS A 29 26.03 8.39 16.31
N PRO A 30 27.30 8.50 15.87
CA PRO A 30 28.25 9.34 16.55
C PRO A 30 27.87 10.82 16.38
N LEU A 31 28.27 11.67 17.33
CA LEU A 31 27.87 13.08 17.36
C LEU A 31 28.31 13.84 16.11
N ASP A 32 29.51 13.56 15.61
CA ASP A 32 30.08 14.14 14.39
C ASP A 32 29.24 13.82 13.14
N TYR A 33 28.61 12.65 13.06
CA TYR A 33 27.67 12.30 12.00
C TYR A 33 26.43 13.22 12.06
N ILE A 34 25.89 13.47 13.25
CA ILE A 34 24.68 14.30 13.45
C ILE A 34 24.99 15.77 13.17
N GLU A 35 26.15 16.27 13.63
CA GLU A 35 26.66 17.61 13.30
C GLU A 35 26.85 17.77 11.79
N ARG A 36 27.38 16.75 11.12
CA ARG A 36 27.47 16.74 9.65
C ARG A 36 26.10 16.82 9.01
N CYS A 37 25.11 16.03 9.44
CA CYS A 37 23.74 16.14 8.94
C CYS A 37 23.16 17.55 9.14
N SER A 38 23.43 18.19 10.28
CA SER A 38 23.00 19.57 10.53
C SER A 38 23.63 20.56 9.55
N ARG A 39 24.95 20.45 9.30
CA ARG A 39 25.65 21.26 8.30
C ARG A 39 25.12 21.02 6.88
N GLU A 40 24.85 19.77 6.52
CA GLU A 40 24.25 19.39 5.22
C GLU A 40 22.82 19.94 5.06
N ASN A 41 22.06 20.07 6.16
CA ASN A 41 20.76 20.75 6.13
C ASN A 41 20.92 22.24 5.81
N LEU A 42 21.94 22.91 6.35
CA LEU A 42 22.21 24.33 6.10
C LEU A 42 22.74 24.59 4.68
N SER A 43 23.50 23.66 4.10
CA SER A 43 24.02 23.76 2.72
C SER A 43 23.04 23.23 1.65
N SER A 44 21.85 22.80 2.03
CA SER A 44 20.85 22.18 1.13
C SER A 44 21.36 20.93 0.40
N GLU A 45 22.29 20.19 1.00
CA GLU A 45 22.72 18.87 0.53
C GLU A 45 21.80 17.76 1.04
N ARG A 46 21.12 18.03 2.15
CA ARG A 46 20.16 17.16 2.82
C ARG A 46 19.00 17.98 3.36
N THR A 47 17.85 17.35 3.58
CA THR A 47 16.86 17.82 4.55
C THR A 47 16.60 16.71 5.57
N THR A 48 16.77 17.00 6.85
CA THR A 48 16.50 16.05 7.94
C THR A 48 15.17 16.37 8.61
N PHE A 49 14.34 15.36 8.82
CA PHE A 49 13.09 15.43 9.56
C PHE A 49 13.25 14.69 10.89
N VAL A 50 12.76 15.28 11.97
CA VAL A 50 12.72 14.69 13.31
C VAL A 50 11.28 14.44 13.73
N ALA A 51 11.08 13.34 14.46
CA ALA A 51 9.82 12.98 15.09
C ALA A 51 9.92 13.19 16.60
N LEU A 52 8.98 13.94 17.16
CA LEU A 52 8.89 14.23 18.59
C LEU A 52 7.59 13.69 19.17
N TYR A 53 7.66 13.06 20.34
CA TYR A 53 6.52 12.61 21.11
C TYR A 53 6.60 13.18 22.52
N ASN A 54 5.68 14.09 22.88
CA ASN A 54 5.77 14.88 24.12
C ASN A 54 7.15 15.56 24.27
N GLU A 55 7.59 16.27 23.22
CA GLU A 55 8.89 16.97 23.14
C GLU A 55 10.14 16.06 23.17
N GLN A 56 9.96 14.75 23.36
CA GLN A 56 11.06 13.78 23.31
C GLN A 56 11.31 13.33 21.87
N PHE A 57 12.57 13.28 21.45
CA PHE A 57 12.97 12.67 20.19
C PHE A 57 12.63 11.18 20.16
N VAL A 58 11.98 10.74 19.07
CA VAL A 58 11.56 9.34 18.89
C VAL A 58 11.92 8.74 17.54
N GLY A 59 12.47 9.53 16.62
CA GLY A 59 12.92 9.07 15.32
C GLY A 59 13.27 10.20 14.38
N TRP A 60 13.84 9.85 13.23
CA TRP A 60 14.22 10.78 12.18
C TRP A 60 14.23 10.12 10.81
N GLY A 61 14.40 10.92 9.76
CA GLY A 61 14.70 10.45 8.42
C GLY A 61 15.24 11.59 7.59
N HIS A 62 15.94 11.25 6.50
CA HIS A 62 16.61 12.25 5.67
C HIS A 62 16.15 12.14 4.23
N LEU A 63 16.06 13.28 3.57
CA LEU A 63 16.04 13.39 2.12
C LEU A 63 17.41 13.90 1.67
N VAL A 64 18.17 13.09 0.94
CA VAL A 64 19.50 13.40 0.44
C VAL A 64 19.42 13.72 -1.05
N TYR A 65 19.87 14.92 -1.45
CA TYR A 65 19.72 15.39 -2.84
C TYR A 65 20.82 14.90 -3.79
N ARG A 66 21.95 14.45 -3.23
CA ARG A 66 23.08 13.88 -3.98
C ARG A 66 23.45 12.52 -3.39
N PRO A 67 22.63 11.48 -3.60
CA PRO A 67 22.89 10.15 -3.07
C PRO A 67 24.15 9.52 -3.69
N GLU A 68 24.74 8.56 -2.99
CA GLU A 68 25.92 7.82 -3.47
C GLU A 68 25.58 6.80 -4.57
N TYR A 69 24.34 6.30 -4.60
CA TYR A 69 23.90 5.38 -5.62
C TYR A 69 23.85 6.08 -6.99
N ALA A 70 24.73 5.66 -7.89
CA ALA A 70 25.00 6.34 -9.16
C ALA A 70 23.73 6.58 -10.00
N PHE A 71 22.83 5.61 -10.07
CA PHE A 71 21.60 5.77 -10.85
C PHE A 71 20.73 6.93 -10.35
N PHE A 72 20.56 7.07 -9.03
CA PHE A 72 19.79 8.18 -8.46
C PHE A 72 20.49 9.52 -8.71
N LEU A 73 21.80 9.58 -8.51
CA LEU A 73 22.59 10.79 -8.75
C LEU A 73 22.52 11.24 -10.22
N GLU A 74 22.71 10.33 -11.16
CA GLU A 74 22.73 10.61 -12.61
C GLU A 74 21.36 11.06 -13.13
N ASN A 75 20.26 10.66 -12.47
CA ASN A 75 18.89 10.97 -12.89
C ASN A 75 18.24 12.06 -12.03
N GLY A 76 18.99 12.70 -11.13
CA GLY A 76 18.49 13.78 -10.27
C GLY A 76 17.39 13.32 -9.29
N ILE A 77 17.44 12.07 -8.86
CA ILE A 77 16.47 11.46 -7.94
C ILE A 77 16.99 11.65 -6.51
N PRO A 78 16.32 12.42 -5.64
CA PRO A 78 16.68 12.50 -4.23
C PRO A 78 16.31 11.19 -3.53
N GLU A 79 17.08 10.84 -2.50
CA GLU A 79 16.92 9.57 -1.79
C GLU A 79 16.47 9.78 -0.35
N ILE A 80 15.50 8.98 0.10
CA ILE A 80 15.20 8.83 1.51
C ILE A 80 16.25 7.91 2.16
N GLN A 81 17.03 8.43 3.09
CA GLN A 81 18.07 7.68 3.80
C GLN A 81 17.89 7.73 5.31
N ASN A 82 18.48 6.75 6.02
CA ASN A 82 18.57 6.63 7.49
C ASN A 82 17.26 6.99 8.20
N LEU A 83 16.18 6.30 7.83
CA LEU A 83 14.87 6.41 8.46
C LEU A 83 14.81 5.51 9.70
N ASP A 84 15.00 6.10 10.87
CA ASP A 84 15.05 5.38 12.15
C ASP A 84 13.94 5.81 13.10
N VAL A 85 13.39 4.84 13.84
CA VAL A 85 12.50 5.06 14.97
C VAL A 85 13.07 4.32 16.16
N ILE A 86 13.15 4.99 17.31
CA ILE A 86 13.63 4.41 18.56
C ILE A 86 12.84 3.11 18.85
N PRO A 87 13.52 1.99 19.21
CA PRO A 87 12.88 0.69 19.39
C PRO A 87 11.59 0.68 20.20
N THR A 88 11.54 1.42 21.32
CA THR A 88 10.38 1.51 22.22
C THR A 88 9.15 2.21 21.62
N TYR A 89 9.35 2.96 20.54
CA TYR A 89 8.33 3.72 19.81
C TYR A 89 7.97 3.09 18.43
N ARG A 90 8.61 1.99 18.04
CA ARG A 90 8.27 1.24 16.82
C ARG A 90 6.85 0.66 16.89
N LYS A 91 6.28 0.31 15.73
CA LYS A 91 4.90 -0.22 15.56
C LYS A 91 3.78 0.74 16.01
N ARG A 92 4.08 2.05 16.13
CA ARG A 92 3.10 3.11 16.45
C ARG A 92 2.76 4.02 15.25
N GLY A 93 3.22 3.68 14.05
CA GLY A 93 3.00 4.48 12.84
C GLY A 93 3.93 5.70 12.67
N ILE A 94 4.97 5.83 13.49
CA ILE A 94 5.91 6.98 13.43
C ILE A 94 6.74 6.95 12.14
N GLY A 95 7.30 5.78 11.79
CA GLY A 95 8.05 5.64 10.54
C GLY A 95 7.21 5.97 9.30
N SER A 96 5.92 5.61 9.31
CA SER A 96 4.98 6.01 8.26
C SER A 96 4.79 7.52 8.20
N GLN A 97 4.61 8.19 9.35
CA GLN A 97 4.46 9.65 9.41
C GLN A 97 5.71 10.41 8.96
N LEU A 98 6.91 9.89 9.28
CA LEU A 98 8.17 10.44 8.78
C LEU A 98 8.26 10.34 7.25
N ILE A 99 7.94 9.17 6.69
CA ILE A 99 7.91 9.01 5.22
C ILE A 99 6.84 9.92 4.60
N ASP A 100 5.65 10.04 5.20
CA ASP A 100 4.59 10.94 4.71
C ASP A 100 5.11 12.39 4.62
N ALA A 101 5.81 12.86 5.66
CA ALA A 101 6.38 14.20 5.70
C ALA A 101 7.49 14.40 4.65
N ILE A 102 8.40 13.42 4.52
CA ILE A 102 9.49 13.46 3.55
C ILE A 102 8.96 13.41 2.12
N GLU A 103 8.06 12.48 1.82
CA GLU A 103 7.41 12.35 0.50
C GLU A 103 6.70 13.66 0.14
N LYS A 104 5.88 14.21 1.05
CA LYS A 104 5.17 15.48 0.83
C LYS A 104 6.15 16.59 0.46
N PHE A 105 7.21 16.76 1.24
CA PHE A 105 8.21 17.80 1.03
C PHE A 105 8.98 17.60 -0.28
N ALA A 106 9.44 16.38 -0.55
CA ALA A 106 10.20 16.06 -1.76
C ALA A 106 9.36 16.23 -3.04
N PHE A 107 8.11 15.77 -3.03
CA PHE A 107 7.22 15.87 -4.19
C PHE A 107 6.79 17.31 -4.50
N GLU A 108 7.07 18.31 -3.66
CA GLU A 108 6.91 19.72 -4.04
C GLU A 108 7.84 20.11 -5.20
N THR A 109 9.02 19.47 -5.30
CA THR A 109 10.06 19.82 -6.28
C THR A 109 10.40 18.68 -7.25
N TYR A 110 10.33 17.43 -6.79
CA TYR A 110 10.78 16.27 -7.56
C TYR A 110 9.58 15.42 -8.03
N ASP A 111 9.67 14.87 -9.23
CA ASP A 111 8.66 13.94 -9.76
C ASP A 111 8.94 12.49 -9.38
N VAL A 112 10.15 12.17 -8.93
CA VAL A 112 10.56 10.83 -8.52
C VAL A 112 11.40 10.92 -7.26
N ILE A 113 11.20 10.00 -6.32
CA ILE A 113 12.00 9.87 -5.10
C ILE A 113 12.51 8.44 -5.00
N GLY A 114 13.77 8.30 -4.60
CA GLY A 114 14.44 7.02 -4.36
C GLY A 114 14.43 6.61 -2.89
N ILE A 115 14.55 5.30 -2.63
CA ILE A 115 14.82 4.74 -1.30
C ILE A 115 15.55 3.40 -1.44
N GLY A 116 16.45 3.09 -0.50
CA GLY A 116 17.12 1.79 -0.41
C GLY A 116 16.76 1.02 0.86
N PHE A 117 16.85 -0.31 0.83
CA PHE A 117 16.86 -1.15 2.03
C PHE A 117 17.87 -2.29 1.92
N GLY A 118 18.40 -2.73 3.07
CA GLY A 118 19.25 -3.91 3.16
C GLY A 118 18.49 -5.22 2.92
N LEU A 119 19.21 -6.26 2.51
CA LEU A 119 18.64 -7.55 2.07
C LEU A 119 18.68 -8.68 3.12
N TYR A 120 18.71 -8.33 4.42
CA TYR A 120 18.60 -9.31 5.51
C TYR A 120 17.48 -8.95 6.50
N ALA A 121 17.15 -9.89 7.41
CA ALA A 121 15.89 -9.93 8.15
C ALA A 121 15.57 -8.66 8.97
N ASP A 122 16.58 -7.96 9.46
CA ASP A 122 16.40 -6.77 10.30
C ASP A 122 15.76 -5.61 9.51
N TYR A 123 15.94 -5.59 8.18
CA TYR A 123 15.30 -4.64 7.27
C TYR A 123 13.87 -5.05 6.86
N GLY A 124 13.37 -6.23 7.26
CA GLY A 124 12.08 -6.76 6.81
C GLY A 124 10.87 -5.86 7.11
N THR A 125 10.95 -5.06 8.18
CA THR A 125 9.91 -4.06 8.49
C THR A 125 9.93 -2.91 7.48
N ALA A 126 11.12 -2.40 7.13
CA ALA A 126 11.31 -1.34 6.14
C ALA A 126 10.92 -1.83 4.74
N GLN A 127 11.37 -3.02 4.35
CA GLN A 127 11.00 -3.68 3.08
C GLN A 127 9.48 -3.69 2.87
N ARG A 128 8.74 -4.22 3.86
CA ARG A 128 7.28 -4.28 3.80
C ARG A 128 6.62 -2.90 3.82
N LEU A 129 7.17 -1.96 4.58
CA LEU A 129 6.65 -0.61 4.66
C LEU A 129 6.77 0.10 3.31
N TYR A 130 7.94 0.08 2.69
CA TYR A 130 8.19 0.83 1.45
C TYR A 130 7.37 0.26 0.28
N ILE A 131 7.33 -1.07 0.13
CA ILE A 131 6.52 -1.72 -0.92
C ILE A 131 5.04 -1.37 -0.78
N LYS A 132 4.49 -1.44 0.45
CA LYS A 132 3.09 -1.07 0.71
C LYS A 132 2.77 0.40 0.44
N ARG A 133 3.79 1.26 0.39
CA ARG A 133 3.66 2.69 0.09
C ARG A 133 3.80 3.01 -1.41
N GLY A 134 3.95 1.99 -2.26
CA GLY A 134 4.06 2.14 -3.71
C GLY A 134 5.48 2.41 -4.20
N TYR A 135 6.51 2.12 -3.38
CA TYR A 135 7.87 2.05 -3.89
C TYR A 135 8.06 0.74 -4.66
N ILE A 136 8.57 0.86 -5.89
CA ILE A 136 8.79 -0.26 -6.80
C ILE A 136 10.30 -0.41 -7.02
N PRO A 137 10.87 -1.64 -7.00
CA PRO A 137 12.28 -1.85 -7.34
C PRO A 137 12.65 -1.19 -8.67
N ASP A 138 13.80 -0.50 -8.70
CA ASP A 138 14.24 0.30 -9.86
C ASP A 138 14.68 -0.52 -11.09
N GLY A 139 14.56 -1.85 -11.02
CA GLY A 139 14.90 -2.80 -12.07
C GLY A 139 16.40 -3.09 -12.22
N ARG A 140 17.27 -2.60 -11.33
CA ARG A 140 18.74 -2.72 -11.46
C ARG A 140 19.37 -3.84 -10.66
N GLY A 141 18.57 -4.60 -9.92
CA GLY A 141 19.03 -5.73 -9.13
C GLY A 141 19.69 -5.31 -7.82
N GLY A 142 20.35 -6.26 -7.15
CA GLY A 142 21.05 -6.00 -5.90
C GLY A 142 22.30 -5.15 -6.12
N MET A 143 22.57 -4.28 -5.15
CA MET A 143 23.78 -3.46 -5.08
C MET A 143 24.60 -3.86 -3.86
N TYR A 144 25.91 -3.92 -4.00
CA TYR A 144 26.85 -4.05 -2.88
C TYR A 144 27.79 -2.86 -2.89
N ASN A 145 27.86 -2.09 -1.80
CA ASN A 145 28.64 -0.85 -1.74
C ASN A 145 28.31 0.12 -2.90
N ASN A 146 27.01 0.32 -3.17
CA ASN A 146 26.49 1.14 -4.28
C ASN A 146 26.93 0.70 -5.70
N LEU A 147 27.46 -0.51 -5.86
CA LEU A 147 27.85 -1.10 -7.14
C LEU A 147 26.97 -2.31 -7.49
N PRO A 148 26.65 -2.55 -8.78
CA PRO A 148 25.86 -3.71 -9.18
C PRO A 148 26.50 -5.02 -8.76
N VAL A 149 25.71 -5.91 -8.15
CA VAL A 149 26.15 -7.27 -7.84
C VAL A 149 26.33 -8.05 -9.14
N VAL A 150 27.53 -8.60 -9.34
CA VAL A 150 27.86 -9.40 -10.52
C VAL A 150 27.25 -10.79 -10.42
N PRO A 151 26.50 -11.27 -11.43
CA PRO A 151 25.97 -12.63 -11.45
C PRO A 151 27.06 -13.69 -11.26
N GLY A 152 26.82 -14.65 -10.36
CA GLY A 152 27.79 -15.70 -10.01
C GLY A 152 28.90 -15.23 -9.06
N GLY A 153 28.96 -13.95 -8.70
CA GLY A 153 29.85 -13.43 -7.68
C GLY A 153 29.38 -13.75 -6.25
N HIS A 154 30.27 -13.55 -5.29
CA HIS A 154 29.95 -13.62 -3.86
C HIS A 154 29.88 -12.21 -3.27
N VAL A 155 28.85 -11.97 -2.48
CA VAL A 155 28.69 -10.75 -1.66
C VAL A 155 28.40 -11.14 -0.23
N ARG A 156 28.80 -10.30 0.72
CA ARG A 156 28.43 -10.48 2.12
C ARG A 156 27.03 -9.92 2.32
N ALA A 157 26.15 -10.70 2.96
CA ALA A 157 24.85 -10.20 3.38
C ALA A 157 25.02 -9.37 4.66
N ASP A 158 25.44 -8.13 4.49
CA ASP A 158 25.57 -7.10 5.53
C ASP A 158 24.86 -5.80 5.09
N ASP A 159 25.13 -4.70 5.78
CA ASP A 159 24.47 -3.40 5.53
C ASP A 159 24.77 -2.80 4.16
N ASP A 160 25.83 -3.25 3.49
CA ASP A 160 26.21 -2.75 2.17
C ASP A 160 25.42 -3.43 1.04
N LEU A 161 24.76 -4.56 1.32
CA LEU A 161 23.94 -5.30 0.36
C LEU A 161 22.49 -4.79 0.37
N ALA A 162 22.13 -4.01 -0.65
CA ALA A 162 20.86 -3.30 -0.72
C ALA A 162 20.11 -3.52 -2.03
N LEU A 163 18.80 -3.25 -1.99
CA LEU A 163 17.95 -3.05 -3.17
C LEU A 163 17.42 -1.61 -3.14
N PHE A 164 17.41 -0.96 -4.30
CA PHE A 164 16.90 0.40 -4.47
C PHE A 164 15.56 0.41 -5.19
N LEU A 165 14.70 1.33 -4.79
CA LEU A 165 13.33 1.47 -5.24
C LEU A 165 13.04 2.93 -5.55
N THR A 166 12.13 3.17 -6.48
CA THR A 166 11.62 4.50 -6.79
C THR A 166 10.13 4.58 -6.53
N LYS A 167 9.67 5.80 -6.27
CA LYS A 167 8.25 6.16 -6.24
C LYS A 167 8.07 7.43 -7.03
N GLU A 168 7.13 7.39 -7.96
CA GLU A 168 6.76 8.56 -8.76
C GLU A 168 5.74 9.41 -8.01
N LYS A 169 5.82 10.72 -8.25
CA LYS A 169 4.82 11.68 -7.85
C LYS A 169 3.56 11.30 -8.59
N LEU A 170 2.50 11.01 -7.84
CA LEU A 170 1.17 10.89 -8.43
C LEU A 170 0.89 12.22 -9.12
N GLN A 171 0.79 12.22 -10.45
CA GLN A 171 0.47 13.43 -11.20
C GLN A 171 -0.88 13.94 -10.72
N GLN A 172 -0.84 14.96 -9.87
CA GLN A 172 -1.99 15.79 -9.60
C GLN A 172 -2.17 16.63 -10.86
N GLY A 173 -3.24 16.38 -11.63
CA GLY A 173 -3.65 17.34 -12.65
C GLY A 173 -3.74 18.72 -12.00
N HIS A 174 -2.92 19.67 -12.48
CA HIS A 174 -2.77 21.05 -12.00
C HIS A 174 -3.93 21.56 -11.13
N ALA A 175 -3.68 21.86 -9.85
CA ALA A 175 -4.79 22.31 -9.02
C ALA A 175 -4.44 23.26 -7.86
N SER A 176 -5.32 24.25 -7.73
CA SER A 176 -5.37 25.36 -6.79
C SER A 176 -5.98 24.96 -5.44
N ARG A 177 -6.04 25.93 -4.51
CA ARG A 177 -6.51 25.89 -3.10
C ARG A 177 -7.82 25.14 -2.79
N GLU A 178 -8.62 24.73 -3.78
CA GLU A 178 -9.79 23.83 -3.61
C GLU A 178 -9.38 22.37 -3.30
N ASP A 179 -8.11 22.01 -3.49
CA ASP A 179 -7.62 20.63 -3.40
C ASP A 179 -7.51 20.05 -1.99
N SER A 180 -7.54 20.88 -0.95
CA SER A 180 -7.58 20.38 0.45
C SER A 180 -8.89 19.65 0.81
N MET A 181 -9.90 19.68 -0.08
CA MET A 181 -11.13 18.91 0.03
C MET A 181 -11.08 17.55 -0.70
N ARG A 182 -9.99 17.19 -1.41
CA ARG A 182 -10.02 16.07 -2.38
C ARG A 182 -9.82 14.65 -1.84
N ASN A 183 -9.50 14.46 -0.55
CA ASN A 183 -9.34 13.12 0.04
C ASN A 183 -10.33 12.84 1.19
N VAL A 184 -11.60 13.22 1.03
CA VAL A 184 -12.67 12.87 2.00
C VAL A 184 -13.01 11.38 1.94
N VAL A 185 -12.94 10.78 0.75
CA VAL A 185 -13.24 9.37 0.52
C VAL A 185 -11.93 8.58 0.51
N LYS A 186 -11.83 7.59 1.40
CA LYS A 186 -10.64 6.75 1.58
C LYS A 186 -10.67 5.47 0.72
N ASP A 187 -11.86 4.92 0.54
CA ASP A 187 -12.07 3.63 -0.14
C ASP A 187 -13.51 3.52 -0.62
N ILE A 188 -13.76 2.59 -1.55
CA ILE A 188 -15.10 2.23 -2.03
C ILE A 188 -15.30 0.72 -1.91
N VAL A 189 -16.44 0.32 -1.34
CA VAL A 189 -16.81 -1.09 -1.20
C VAL A 189 -18.20 -1.27 -1.78
N LEU A 190 -18.35 -2.26 -2.66
CA LEU A 190 -19.64 -2.58 -3.28
C LEU A 190 -20.38 -3.65 -2.47
N GLY A 191 -21.67 -3.41 -2.26
CA GLY A 191 -22.57 -4.38 -1.64
C GLY A 191 -23.29 -5.23 -2.68
N ILE A 192 -23.33 -6.55 -2.46
CA ILE A 192 -24.03 -7.52 -3.28
C ILE A 192 -25.22 -8.09 -2.48
N PRO A 193 -26.46 -7.92 -2.97
CA PRO A 193 -27.63 -8.50 -2.32
C PRO A 193 -27.78 -9.98 -2.65
N VAL A 194 -27.80 -10.82 -1.62
CA VAL A 194 -27.83 -12.27 -1.81
C VAL A 194 -29.18 -12.88 -1.44
N THR A 195 -29.90 -12.39 -0.45
CA THR A 195 -31.21 -12.96 -0.07
C THR A 195 -32.13 -11.90 0.53
N LYS A 196 -33.35 -12.25 0.92
CA LYS A 196 -34.19 -11.35 1.73
C LYS A 196 -33.65 -11.26 3.16
N SER A 197 -33.68 -10.06 3.74
CA SER A 197 -33.33 -9.87 5.15
C SER A 197 -34.12 -10.80 6.06
N GLY A 198 -33.42 -11.47 6.98
CA GLY A 198 -33.98 -12.48 7.87
C GLY A 198 -33.88 -13.94 7.39
N ASP A 199 -33.52 -14.20 6.13
CA ASP A 199 -33.26 -15.56 5.64
C ASP A 199 -31.81 -15.98 5.97
N PHE A 200 -31.56 -16.29 7.25
CA PHE A 200 -30.22 -16.61 7.75
C PHE A 200 -29.61 -17.84 7.07
N GLU A 201 -30.40 -18.86 6.74
CA GLU A 201 -29.88 -20.08 6.12
C GLU A 201 -29.35 -19.79 4.72
N LYS A 202 -30.11 -19.07 3.88
CA LYS A 202 -29.61 -18.67 2.56
C LYS A 202 -28.46 -17.69 2.66
N TYR A 203 -28.43 -16.85 3.69
CA TYR A 203 -27.37 -15.89 3.89
C TYR A 203 -26.03 -16.57 4.21
N GLU A 204 -26.01 -17.58 5.10
CA GLU A 204 -24.79 -18.37 5.36
C GLU A 204 -24.34 -19.13 4.11
N LYS A 205 -25.27 -19.75 3.37
CA LYS A 205 -24.94 -20.43 2.11
C LYS A 205 -24.33 -19.49 1.07
N ALA A 206 -24.71 -18.22 1.10
CA ALA A 206 -24.14 -17.22 0.22
C ALA A 206 -22.67 -16.98 0.56
N ILE A 207 -22.39 -16.68 1.83
CA ILE A 207 -21.02 -16.46 2.31
C ILE A 207 -20.15 -17.67 1.97
N ASP A 208 -20.62 -18.87 2.29
CA ASP A 208 -19.95 -20.13 1.98
C ASP A 208 -19.62 -20.29 0.49
N TRP A 209 -20.55 -19.91 -0.40
CA TRP A 209 -20.34 -19.99 -1.84
C TRP A 209 -19.27 -19.00 -2.30
N TYR A 210 -19.33 -17.75 -1.84
CA TYR A 210 -18.33 -16.72 -2.18
C TYR A 210 -16.93 -17.09 -1.67
N GLU A 211 -16.82 -17.71 -0.49
CA GLU A 211 -15.54 -18.20 0.02
C GLU A 211 -15.01 -19.39 -0.79
N LYS A 212 -15.85 -20.41 -1.02
CA LYS A 212 -15.41 -21.68 -1.64
C LYS A 212 -15.21 -21.60 -3.15
N VAL A 213 -16.02 -20.81 -3.86
CA VAL A 213 -16.05 -20.78 -5.33
C VAL A 213 -15.25 -19.60 -5.87
N LEU A 214 -15.35 -18.43 -5.24
CA LEU A 214 -14.66 -17.21 -5.68
C LEU A 214 -13.40 -16.89 -4.85
N GLY A 215 -13.10 -17.67 -3.82
CA GLY A 215 -11.85 -17.55 -3.05
C GLY A 215 -11.79 -16.36 -2.10
N PHE A 216 -12.95 -15.79 -1.73
CA PHE A 216 -13.00 -14.75 -0.70
C PHE A 216 -12.75 -15.33 0.70
N ASN A 217 -12.40 -14.47 1.64
CA ASN A 217 -12.32 -14.77 3.06
C ASN A 217 -13.28 -13.87 3.83
N LEU A 218 -14.10 -14.45 4.70
CA LEU A 218 -14.94 -13.69 5.63
C LEU A 218 -14.07 -12.96 6.66
N ILE A 219 -14.21 -11.63 6.73
CA ILE A 219 -13.46 -10.79 7.67
C ILE A 219 -14.28 -10.51 8.93
N TRP A 220 -15.54 -10.13 8.76
CA TRP A 220 -16.48 -9.92 9.87
C TRP A 220 -17.92 -10.04 9.35
N LYS A 221 -18.86 -10.35 10.26
CA LYS A 221 -20.29 -10.45 9.97
C LYS A 221 -21.12 -9.87 11.10
N MET A 222 -21.93 -8.86 10.80
CA MET A 222 -22.88 -8.25 11.74
C MET A 222 -24.05 -7.63 10.96
N GLY A 223 -25.00 -8.47 10.53
CA GLY A 223 -26.11 -8.09 9.64
C GLY A 223 -25.72 -7.82 8.17
N ILE A 224 -24.46 -7.45 7.94
CA ILE A 224 -23.75 -7.44 6.65
C ILE A 224 -22.49 -8.28 6.86
N ALA A 225 -21.98 -8.92 5.82
CA ALA A 225 -20.74 -9.69 5.83
C ALA A 225 -19.72 -8.99 4.94
N SER A 226 -18.53 -8.73 5.49
CA SER A 226 -17.38 -8.20 4.75
C SER A 226 -16.49 -9.36 4.32
N LEU A 227 -16.25 -9.45 3.01
CA LEU A 227 -15.46 -10.51 2.39
C LEU A 227 -14.29 -9.89 1.62
N LYS A 228 -13.09 -10.47 1.74
CA LYS A 228 -11.88 -10.01 1.04
C LYS A 228 -11.17 -11.09 0.25
N LEU A 229 -10.70 -10.72 -0.93
CA LEU A 229 -9.70 -11.49 -1.67
C LEU A 229 -8.31 -11.34 -1.05
N ALA A 230 -7.39 -12.24 -1.42
CA ALA A 230 -6.00 -12.22 -0.95
C ALA A 230 -5.26 -10.92 -1.33
N ASN A 231 -5.64 -10.28 -2.44
CA ASN A 231 -5.10 -8.99 -2.89
C ASN A 231 -5.65 -7.78 -2.11
N GLY A 232 -6.61 -7.99 -1.19
CA GLY A 232 -7.19 -6.96 -0.34
C GLY A 232 -8.49 -6.33 -0.86
N GLN A 233 -8.94 -6.64 -2.09
CA GLN A 233 -10.22 -6.15 -2.61
C GLN A 233 -11.38 -6.64 -1.74
N GLU A 234 -12.30 -5.74 -1.40
CA GLU A 234 -13.40 -5.96 -0.47
C GLU A 234 -14.76 -5.87 -1.18
N ILE A 235 -15.67 -6.77 -0.80
CA ILE A 235 -17.11 -6.67 -1.09
C ILE A 235 -17.90 -6.85 0.20
N LEU A 236 -19.13 -6.37 0.19
CA LEU A 236 -20.10 -6.64 1.24
C LEU A 236 -21.20 -7.57 0.70
N LEU A 237 -21.62 -8.56 1.48
CA LEU A 237 -22.85 -9.32 1.22
C LEU A 237 -23.94 -8.89 2.20
N PHE A 238 -25.16 -8.67 1.72
CA PHE A 238 -26.27 -8.24 2.58
C PHE A 238 -27.62 -8.85 2.18
N GLY A 239 -28.57 -8.82 3.11
CA GLY A 239 -29.97 -9.18 2.86
C GLY A 239 -30.77 -7.97 2.38
N GLU A 240 -31.55 -8.15 1.30
CA GLU A 240 -32.42 -7.14 0.72
C GLU A 240 -33.54 -6.74 1.69
N GLU A 241 -33.79 -5.43 1.77
CA GLU A 241 -34.91 -4.83 2.49
C GLU A 241 -35.85 -4.12 1.51
N GLU A 242 -37.14 -4.01 1.89
CA GLU A 242 -38.17 -3.38 1.04
C GLU A 242 -38.31 -1.87 1.26
N ASP A 243 -37.81 -1.35 2.38
CA ASP A 243 -37.83 0.09 2.70
C ASP A 243 -36.86 0.85 1.80
N GLU A 244 -37.38 1.76 0.97
CA GLU A 244 -36.60 2.59 0.04
C GLU A 244 -35.56 3.49 0.75
N ASN A 245 -35.72 3.75 2.05
CA ASN A 245 -34.76 4.51 2.85
C ASN A 245 -33.64 3.63 3.43
N SER A 246 -33.76 2.31 3.31
CA SER A 246 -32.73 1.40 3.77
C SER A 246 -31.51 1.44 2.84
N ILE A 247 -30.32 1.42 3.44
CA ILE A 247 -29.06 1.19 2.70
C ILE A 247 -29.00 -0.19 2.02
N ARG A 248 -29.93 -1.10 2.35
CA ARG A 248 -30.07 -2.44 1.77
C ARG A 248 -31.25 -2.56 0.81
N PHE A 249 -31.85 -1.44 0.42
CA PHE A 249 -32.87 -1.40 -0.61
C PHE A 249 -32.27 -1.71 -1.98
N THR A 250 -32.95 -2.55 -2.76
CA THR A 250 -32.42 -3.02 -4.06
C THR A 250 -33.40 -2.90 -5.22
N GLY A 251 -34.66 -2.55 -4.97
CA GLY A 251 -35.69 -2.45 -6.02
C GLY A 251 -35.74 -3.70 -6.92
N ASP A 252 -35.68 -3.49 -8.24
CA ASP A 252 -35.69 -4.56 -9.27
C ASP A 252 -34.30 -4.75 -9.93
N ILE A 253 -33.21 -4.53 -9.17
CA ILE A 253 -31.83 -4.54 -9.71
C ILE A 253 -31.44 -5.88 -10.35
N LYS A 254 -32.04 -7.00 -9.92
CA LYS A 254 -31.75 -8.33 -10.50
C LYS A 254 -32.24 -8.45 -11.95
N ARG A 255 -33.33 -7.76 -12.30
CA ARG A 255 -33.83 -7.70 -13.68
C ARG A 255 -32.98 -6.75 -14.53
N ASN A 256 -32.56 -5.62 -13.96
CA ASN A 256 -31.78 -4.58 -14.63
C ASN A 256 -30.61 -4.10 -13.74
N PRO A 257 -29.47 -4.81 -13.73
CA PRO A 257 -28.33 -4.39 -12.92
C PRO A 257 -27.78 -3.06 -13.45
N HIS A 258 -27.65 -2.08 -12.56
CA HIS A 258 -27.18 -0.73 -12.92
C HIS A 258 -25.66 -0.64 -13.08
N TYR A 259 -24.92 -1.67 -12.66
CA TYR A 259 -23.46 -1.71 -12.65
C TYR A 259 -22.95 -3.04 -13.20
N SER A 260 -21.79 -3.00 -13.84
CA SER A 260 -21.07 -4.19 -14.33
C SER A 260 -19.90 -4.49 -13.38
N ILE A 261 -19.81 -5.71 -12.88
CA ILE A 261 -18.72 -6.16 -11.99
C ILE A 261 -17.89 -7.21 -12.70
N GLN A 262 -16.60 -6.93 -12.82
CA GLN A 262 -15.59 -7.78 -13.46
C GLN A 262 -14.77 -8.53 -12.42
N PHE A 263 -14.51 -9.81 -12.68
CA PHE A 263 -13.51 -10.61 -11.97
C PHE A 263 -12.31 -10.88 -12.89
N ALA A 264 -11.09 -10.68 -12.41
CA ALA A 264 -9.88 -11.06 -13.13
C ALA A 264 -9.42 -12.46 -12.68
N THR A 265 -8.95 -13.28 -13.60
CA THR A 265 -8.43 -14.63 -13.29
C THR A 265 -7.29 -15.01 -14.22
N ASP A 266 -6.29 -15.71 -13.70
CA ASP A 266 -5.18 -16.26 -14.49
C ASP A 266 -5.56 -17.56 -15.21
N ASN A 267 -6.72 -18.14 -14.88
CA ASN A 267 -7.19 -19.41 -15.44
C ASN A 267 -8.72 -19.41 -15.54
N ILE A 268 -9.24 -18.93 -16.67
CA ILE A 268 -10.67 -18.78 -16.88
C ILE A 268 -11.38 -20.13 -17.02
N GLU A 269 -10.72 -21.17 -17.54
CA GLU A 269 -11.27 -22.53 -17.63
C GLU A 269 -11.48 -23.15 -16.26
N GLN A 270 -10.51 -23.02 -15.36
CA GLN A 270 -10.64 -23.54 -14.00
C GLN A 270 -11.78 -22.83 -13.26
N LEU A 271 -11.84 -21.50 -13.37
CA LEU A 271 -12.94 -20.72 -12.81
C LEU A 271 -14.29 -21.16 -13.40
N GLN A 272 -14.38 -21.37 -14.71
CA GLN A 272 -15.60 -21.83 -15.36
C GLN A 272 -16.04 -23.20 -14.83
N ALA A 273 -15.10 -24.13 -14.70
CA ALA A 273 -15.36 -25.48 -14.20
C ALA A 273 -15.85 -25.47 -12.75
N ASP A 274 -15.27 -24.63 -11.89
CA ASP A 274 -15.68 -24.52 -10.49
C ASP A 274 -17.05 -23.83 -10.34
N LEU A 275 -17.33 -22.80 -11.16
CA LEU A 275 -18.65 -22.18 -11.24
C LEU A 275 -19.73 -23.19 -11.68
N ILE A 276 -19.47 -23.96 -12.76
CA ILE A 276 -20.38 -25.01 -13.22
C ILE A 276 -20.62 -26.06 -12.12
N ARG A 277 -19.54 -26.51 -11.44
CA ARG A 277 -19.64 -27.48 -10.34
C ARG A 277 -20.46 -26.95 -9.17
N SER A 278 -20.40 -25.64 -8.92
CA SER A 278 -21.19 -24.99 -7.88
C SER A 278 -22.68 -24.88 -8.21
N GLY A 279 -23.07 -25.18 -9.47
CA GLY A 279 -24.46 -25.23 -9.91
C GLY A 279 -25.03 -23.89 -10.37
N VAL A 280 -24.20 -22.88 -10.63
CA VAL A 280 -24.66 -21.57 -11.13
C VAL A 280 -24.71 -21.52 -12.66
N THR A 281 -25.42 -20.52 -13.18
CA THR A 281 -25.45 -20.25 -14.62
C THR A 281 -24.14 -19.62 -15.07
N VAL A 282 -23.48 -20.25 -16.05
CA VAL A 282 -22.22 -19.79 -16.63
C VAL A 282 -22.35 -19.78 -18.15
N GLY A 283 -21.90 -18.72 -18.79
CA GLY A 283 -21.84 -18.58 -20.25
C GLY A 283 -20.57 -19.21 -20.84
N ASP A 284 -20.53 -19.27 -22.17
CA ASP A 284 -19.35 -19.72 -22.89
C ASP A 284 -18.19 -18.72 -22.74
N ILE A 285 -16.97 -19.24 -22.77
CA ILE A 285 -15.76 -18.41 -22.86
C ILE A 285 -15.65 -17.86 -24.29
N GLN A 286 -15.54 -16.55 -24.41
CA GLN A 286 -15.45 -15.84 -25.69
C GLN A 286 -14.09 -15.14 -25.81
N ASP A 287 -13.49 -15.24 -27.00
CA ASP A 287 -12.34 -14.41 -27.39
C ASP A 287 -12.88 -13.13 -28.06
N ILE A 288 -12.89 -12.01 -27.32
CA ILE A 288 -13.47 -10.72 -27.78
C ILE A 288 -12.48 -9.87 -28.59
N GLY A 289 -11.79 -10.47 -29.56
CA GLY A 289 -10.98 -9.74 -30.54
C GLY A 289 -9.71 -9.06 -30.02
N GLY A 290 -9.23 -9.45 -28.84
CA GLY A 290 -7.96 -9.03 -28.21
C GLY A 290 -7.24 -10.21 -27.51
N PRO A 291 -6.20 -9.97 -26.68
CA PRO A 291 -5.58 -11.03 -25.88
C PRO A 291 -6.59 -11.65 -24.90
N ASP A 292 -7.60 -10.91 -24.50
CA ASP A 292 -8.45 -11.28 -23.37
C ASP A 292 -9.53 -12.31 -23.71
N ARG A 293 -9.74 -13.21 -22.75
CA ARG A 293 -10.84 -14.18 -22.76
C ARG A 293 -11.84 -13.78 -21.70
N VAL A 294 -13.12 -13.79 -22.06
CA VAL A 294 -14.19 -13.38 -21.13
C VAL A 294 -15.29 -14.41 -21.04
N MET A 295 -15.96 -14.46 -19.89
CA MET A 295 -17.19 -15.23 -19.72
C MET A 295 -18.15 -14.50 -18.78
N MET A 296 -19.44 -14.68 -18.98
CA MET A 296 -20.47 -14.22 -18.04
C MET A 296 -20.86 -15.33 -17.08
N PHE A 297 -21.22 -14.99 -15.85
CA PHE A 297 -21.82 -15.93 -14.92
C PHE A 297 -22.75 -15.22 -13.93
N ASN A 298 -23.61 -15.99 -13.28
CA ASN A 298 -24.41 -15.51 -12.17
C ASN A 298 -23.93 -16.15 -10.87
N ASP A 299 -24.14 -15.48 -9.74
CA ASP A 299 -24.11 -16.15 -8.45
C ASP A 299 -25.39 -16.99 -8.21
N PRO A 300 -25.49 -17.74 -7.10
CA PRO A 300 -26.68 -18.53 -6.79
C PRO A 300 -27.97 -17.70 -6.59
N TYR A 301 -27.85 -16.38 -6.51
CA TYR A 301 -28.93 -15.44 -6.17
C TYR A 301 -29.32 -14.53 -7.35
N GLY A 302 -28.75 -14.79 -8.52
CA GLY A 302 -29.07 -14.12 -9.78
C GLY A 302 -28.30 -12.81 -10.03
N ASN A 303 -27.29 -12.50 -9.21
CA ASN A 303 -26.40 -11.37 -9.47
C ASN A 303 -25.50 -11.70 -10.66
N ARG A 304 -25.46 -10.81 -11.65
CA ARG A 304 -24.76 -11.02 -12.92
C ARG A 304 -23.36 -10.43 -12.88
N PHE A 305 -22.37 -11.23 -13.21
CA PHE A 305 -20.95 -10.85 -13.27
C PHE A 305 -20.33 -11.27 -14.60
N TRP A 306 -19.11 -10.81 -14.84
CA TRP A 306 -18.26 -11.35 -15.89
C TRP A 306 -16.84 -11.53 -15.38
N ALA A 307 -16.15 -12.53 -15.91
CA ALA A 307 -14.75 -12.80 -15.65
C ALA A 307 -13.92 -12.52 -16.90
N CYS A 308 -12.68 -12.10 -16.69
CA CYS A 308 -11.69 -11.83 -17.72
C CYS A 308 -10.36 -12.49 -17.36
N GLN A 309 -9.71 -13.08 -18.35
CA GLN A 309 -8.31 -13.49 -18.28
C GLN A 309 -7.53 -12.70 -19.31
N GLU A 310 -6.60 -11.86 -18.84
CA GLU A 310 -5.59 -11.23 -19.69
C GLU A 310 -4.55 -12.28 -20.09
N LYS A 311 -4.20 -12.35 -21.39
CA LYS A 311 -3.18 -13.28 -21.91
C LYS A 311 -1.77 -12.69 -21.82
#